data_AF-A0A180F8B5-F1
#
_entry.id   AF-A0A180F8B5-F1
#
_cell.length_a   1.000
_cell.length_b   1.000
_cell.length_c   1.000
_cell.angle_alpha   90.00
_cell.angle_beta   90.00
_cell.angle_gamma   90.00
#
_symmetry.space_group_name_H-M   'P 1'
#
loop_
_entity.id
_entity.type
_entity.pdbx_description
1 polymer ?
#
loop_
_entity_poly.entity_id
_entity_poly.type
_entity_poly.pdbx_seq_one_letter_code
_entity_poly.pdbx_strand_id
1 'polypeptide(L)' 'MLHLVNLEGFVISVQAVDGRQVLLFDAKGAEYAAALPAGIYILNAVGGKERYVTKFVVKA' A
#
# COMPACT_ATOMS: atom_id res chain seq x y z
N MET A 1 5.72 -5.47 9.40
CA MET A 1 5.08 -6.11 8.24
C MET A 1 3.79 -5.35 7.94
N LEU A 2 3.54 -4.98 6.69
CA LEU A 2 2.29 -4.31 6.30
C LEU A 2 1.22 -5.38 6.05
N HIS A 3 0.07 -5.26 6.72
CA HIS A 3 -1.09 -6.15 6.53
C HIS A 3 -2.25 -5.33 5.98
N LEU A 4 -2.78 -5.75 4.84
CA LEU A 4 -3.91 -5.12 4.14
C LEU A 4 -4.99 -6.17 3.95
N VAL A 5 -6.22 -5.86 4.36
CA VAL A 5 -7.38 -6.77 4.30
C VAL A 5 -8.57 -6.07 3.65
N ASN A 6 -9.51 -6.84 3.08
CA ASN A 6 -10.73 -6.32 2.45
C ASN A 6 -10.50 -5.34 1.29
N LEU A 7 -9.43 -5.52 0.52
CA LEU A 7 -9.09 -4.69 -0.65
C LEU A 7 -9.19 -5.46 -1.98
N GLU A 8 -9.92 -6.58 -2.02
CA GLU A 8 -10.07 -7.36 -3.25
C GLU A 8 -10.61 -6.48 -4.39
N GLY A 9 -9.97 -6.52 -5.55
CA GLY A 9 -10.33 -5.70 -6.72
C GLY A 9 -9.75 -4.28 -6.72
N PHE A 10 -8.94 -3.91 -5.71
CA PHE A 10 -8.21 -2.64 -5.69
C PHE A 10 -6.82 -2.79 -6.31
N VAL A 11 -6.37 -1.73 -6.97
CA VAL A 11 -4.96 -1.51 -7.30
C VAL A 11 -4.32 -0.76 -6.13
N ILE A 12 -3.29 -1.36 -5.54
CA ILE A 12 -2.56 -0.78 -4.41
C ILE A 12 -1.23 -0.23 -4.92
N SER A 13 -0.96 1.03 -4.59
CA SER A 13 0.33 1.67 -4.80
C SER A 13 0.88 2.19 -3.47
N VAL A 14 2.18 2.01 -3.24
CA VAL A 14 2.88 2.58 -2.09
C VAL A 14 4.03 3.43 -2.58
N GLN A 15 4.11 4.65 -2.09
CA GLN A 15 5.15 5.61 -2.43
C GLN A 15 5.88 6.03 -1.15
N ALA A 16 7.20 6.13 -1.21
CA ALA A 16 7.96 6.82 -0.17
C ALA A 16 7.64 8.33 -0.20
N VAL A 17 7.89 9.02 0.91
CA VAL A 17 7.61 10.47 1.01
C VAL A 17 8.41 11.33 0.01
N ASP A 18 9.50 10.78 -0.54
CA ASP A 18 10.30 11.37 -1.62
C ASP A 18 9.64 11.22 -3.02
N GLY A 19 8.46 10.59 -3.10
CA GLY A 19 7.70 10.35 -4.33
C GLY A 19 8.07 9.07 -5.08
N ARG A 20 9.09 8.31 -4.61
CA ARG A 20 9.48 7.06 -5.26
C ARG A 20 8.44 5.97 -5.00
N GLN A 21 7.88 5.40 -6.06
CA GLN A 21 7.01 4.23 -5.95
C GLN A 21 7.84 3.01 -5.52
N VAL A 22 7.40 2.35 -4.45
CA VAL A 22 8.07 1.16 -3.88
C VAL A 22 7.27 -0.11 -4.07
N LEU A 23 5.94 -0.03 -4.18
CA LEU A 23 5.06 -1.17 -4.45
C LEU A 23 3.93 -0.76 -5.40
N LEU A 24 3.55 -1.69 -6.28
CA LEU A 24 2.35 -1.63 -7.11
C LEU A 24 1.85 -3.05 -7.36
N PHE A 25 0.61 -3.35 -6.99
CA PHE A 25 0.02 -4.66 -7.23
C PHE A 25 -1.51 -4.59 -7.26
N ASP A 26 -2.13 -5.56 -7.96
CA ASP A 26 -3.55 -5.84 -7.85
C ASP A 26 -3.80 -6.67 -6.59
N ALA A 27 -4.69 -6.21 -5.70
CA ALA A 27 -5.12 -6.97 -4.55
C ALA A 27 -6.11 -8.05 -5.01
N LYS A 28 -5.57 -9.25 -5.26
CA LYS A 28 -6.33 -10.44 -5.71
C LYS A 28 -6.75 -11.38 -4.57
N GLY A 29 -6.57 -10.96 -3.31
CA GLY A 29 -6.87 -11.77 -2.13
C GLY A 29 -6.76 -10.96 -0.83
N ALA A 30 -7.00 -11.62 0.30
CA ALA A 30 -7.13 -10.97 1.60
C ALA A 30 -5.81 -10.49 2.22
N GLU A 31 -4.65 -10.90 1.73
CA GLU A 31 -3.37 -10.56 2.35
C GLU A 31 -2.26 -10.33 1.31
N TYR A 32 -1.50 -9.26 1.52
CA TYR A 32 -0.27 -8.97 0.79
C TYR A 32 0.83 -8.58 1.77
N ALA A 33 1.90 -9.38 1.82
CA ALA A 33 3.05 -9.13 2.68
C ALA A 33 4.24 -8.60 1.87
N ALA A 34 4.73 -7.42 2.22
CA ALA A 34 5.97 -6.86 1.68
C ALA A 34 6.87 -6.33 2.80
N ALA A 35 8.16 -6.61 2.68
CA ALA A 35 9.19 -5.98 3.49
C ALA A 35 9.48 -4.59 2.92
N LEU A 36 9.20 -3.55 3.70
CA LEU A 36 9.54 -2.18 3.39
C LEU A 36 10.72 -1.75 4.26
N PRO A 37 11.68 -0.98 3.73
CA PRO A 37 12.69 -0.31 4.55
C PRO A 37 12.06 0.59 5.61
N ALA A 38 12.83 0.94 6.66
CA ALA A 38 12.39 1.95 7.60
C ALA A 38 12.19 3.30 6.88
N GLY A 39 11.05 3.96 7.14
CA GLY A 39 10.69 5.17 6.42
C GLY A 39 9.22 5.57 6.57
N ILE A 40 8.86 6.66 5.89
CA ILE A 40 7.49 7.18 5.82
C ILE A 40 6.95 6.93 4.41
N TYR A 41 5.74 6.39 4.35
CA TYR A 41 5.10 5.98 3.10
C TYR A 41 3.67 6.49 3.01
N ILE A 42 3.21 6.67 1.78
CA ILE A 42 1.82 6.89 1.41
C ILE A 42 1.34 5.62 0.69
N LEU A 43 0.28 5.00 1.21
CA LEU A 43 -0.47 3.97 0.51
C LEU A 43 -1.67 4.61 -0.15
N ASN A 44 -1.92 4.24 -1.40
CA ASN A 44 -3.09 4.61 -2.17
C ASN A 44 -3.71 3.36 -2.79
N ALA A 45 -4.95 3.07 -2.41
CA ALA A 45 -5.76 1.98 -2.92
C ALA A 45 -6.87 2.55 -3.81
N VAL A 46 -6.97 2.10 -5.05
CA VAL A 46 -8.00 2.55 -6.01
C VAL A 46 -8.75 1.34 -6.56
N GLY A 47 -10.07 1.32 -6.43
CA GLY A 47 -10.92 0.22 -6.91
C GLY A 47 -12.30 0.72 -7.29
N GLY A 48 -12.73 0.47 -8.54
CA GLY A 48 -14.01 0.97 -9.04
C GLY A 48 -14.15 2.50 -8.90
N LYS A 49 -15.08 2.95 -8.04
CA LYS A 49 -15.29 4.37 -7.70
C LYS A 49 -14.70 4.76 -6.34
N GLU A 50 -14.12 3.82 -5.61
CA GLU A 50 -13.58 4.02 -4.27
C GLU A 50 -12.09 4.31 -4.29
N ARG A 51 -11.65 5.12 -3.33
CA ARG A 51 -10.25 5.45 -3.12
C ARG A 51 -9.94 5.60 -1.64
N TYR A 52 -8.91 4.93 -1.17
CA TYR A 52 -8.39 5.05 0.20
C TYR A 52 -6.93 5.51 0.17
N VAL A 53 -6.60 6.48 1.00
CA VAL A 53 -5.23 7.01 1.14
C VAL A 53 -4.85 7.04 2.61
N THR A 54 -3.69 6.50 2.94
CA THR A 54 -3.16 6.57 4.31
C THR A 54 -1.65 6.78 4.31
N LYS A 55 -1.17 7.45 5.36
CA LYS A 55 0.25 7.65 5.64
C LYS A 55 0.65 6.74 6.79
N PHE A 56 1.76 6.03 6.65
CA PHE A 56 2.26 5.15 7.70
C PHE A 56 3.78 5.20 7.82
N VAL A 57 4.28 4.75 8.96
CA VAL A 57 5.71 4.68 9.30
C VAL A 57 6.10 3.23 9.45
N VAL A 58 7.18 2.83 8.80
CA VAL A 58 7.87 1.57 9.05
C VAL A 58 9.08 1.88 9.92
N LYS A 59 9.15 1.25 11.09
CA LYS A 59 10.29 1.33 12.00
C LYS A 59 11.22 0.13 11.76
N ALA A 60 12.51 0.34 12.01
CA ALA A 60 13.50 -0.74 12.04
C ALA A 60 13.25 -1.69 13.22
#